data_AF-A0A3B0Y5Z2-F1
#
_entry.id   AF-A0A3B0Y5Z2-F1
#
_cell.length_a   1.000
_cell.length_b   1.000
_cell.length_c   1.000
_cell.angle_alpha   90.00
_cell.angle_beta   90.00
_cell.angle_gamma   90.00
#
_symmetry.space_group_name_H-M   'P 1'
#
loop_
_entity.id
_entity.type
_entity.pdbx_description
1 polymer ?
#
loop_
_entity_poly.entity_id
_entity_poly.type
_entity_poly.pdbx_seq_one_letter_code
_entity_poly.pdbx_strand_id
1 'polypeptide(L)' 'MTISNTSTLAAPGSLSRRTTATVTLTLGLLIVFGVGFAQGSNDVIHNAAHDTRHTLVFPCH' A
#
# COMPACT_ATOMS: atom_id res chain seq x y z
N MET A 1 -27.61 4.83 35.90
CA MET A 1 -26.51 3.87 36.03
C MET A 1 -25.84 3.75 34.67
N THR A 2 -24.71 4.41 34.46
CA THR A 2 -24.05 4.51 33.15
C THR A 2 -22.82 3.61 33.14
N ILE A 3 -22.80 2.61 32.27
CA ILE A 3 -21.66 1.70 32.09
C ILE A 3 -20.76 2.32 31.01
N SER A 4 -19.55 2.72 31.38
CA SER A 4 -18.52 3.16 30.42
C SER A 4 -17.70 1.94 29.99
N ASN A 5 -17.82 1.53 28.73
CA ASN A 5 -17.03 0.44 28.16
C ASN A 5 -15.80 1.02 27.44
N THR A 6 -14.70 1.19 28.17
CA THR A 6 -13.41 1.57 27.58
C THR A 6 -12.71 0.34 27.00
N SER A 7 -12.80 0.15 25.68
CA SER A 7 -11.99 -0.85 24.97
C SER A 7 -10.55 -0.34 24.89
N THR A 8 -9.66 -0.89 25.72
CA THR A 8 -8.21 -0.67 25.60
C THR A 8 -7.69 -1.45 24.41
N LEU A 9 -7.39 -0.76 23.30
CA LEU A 9 -6.67 -1.35 22.18
C LEU A 9 -5.26 -1.71 22.65
N ALA A 10 -5.01 -3.00 22.88
CA ALA A 10 -3.69 -3.49 23.21
C ALA A 10 -2.71 -3.13 22.07
N ALA A 11 -1.57 -2.53 22.41
CA ALA A 11 -0.55 -2.23 21.41
C ALA A 11 -0.07 -3.54 20.76
N PRO A 12 -0.02 -3.63 19.42
CA PRO A 12 0.48 -4.83 18.76
C PRO A 12 1.91 -5.12 19.22
N GLY A 13 2.16 -6.36 19.68
CA GLY A 13 3.48 -6.77 20.14
C GLY A 13 4.56 -6.59 19.06
N SER A 14 5.83 -6.46 19.47
CA SER A 14 6.99 -6.28 18.57
C SER A 14 6.99 -7.22 17.36
N LEU A 15 6.58 -8.48 17.54
CA LEU A 15 6.45 -9.46 16.47
C LEU A 15 5.38 -9.08 15.43
N SER A 16 4.20 -8.61 15.88
CA SER A 16 3.14 -8.12 15.00
C SER A 16 3.56 -6.89 14.21
N ARG A 17 4.36 -6.00 14.81
CA ARG A 17 4.88 -4.83 14.09
C ARG A 17 5.88 -5.23 13.00
N ARG A 18 6.75 -6.19 13.29
CA ARG A 18 7.73 -6.71 12.32
C ARG A 18 7.06 -7.45 11.17
N THR A 19 6.07 -8.29 11.45
CA THR A 19 5.34 -9.00 10.38
C THR A 19 4.61 -8.04 9.46
N THR A 20 3.91 -7.03 10.02
CA THR A 20 3.26 -5.98 9.21
C THR A 20 4.28 -5.21 8.36
N ALA A 21 5.43 -4.83 8.94
CA ALA A 21 6.48 -4.13 8.19
C ALA A 21 7.04 -4.98 7.05
N THR A 22 7.33 -6.27 7.30
CA THR A 22 7.85 -7.16 6.26
C THR A 22 6.81 -7.38 5.15
N VAL A 23 5.54 -7.63 5.48
CA VAL A 23 4.48 -7.87 4.49
C VAL A 23 4.22 -6.64 3.63
N THR A 24 4.19 -5.46 4.24
CA THR A 24 3.97 -4.21 3.49
C THR A 24 5.15 -3.86 2.60
N LEU A 25 6.38 -4.09 3.06
CA LEU A 25 7.59 -3.90 2.26
C LEU A 25 7.64 -4.86 1.08
N THR A 26 7.40 -6.16 1.30
CA THR A 26 7.40 -7.15 0.21
C THR A 26 6.31 -6.86 -0.80
N LEU A 27 5.11 -6.50 -0.36
CA LEU A 27 4.03 -6.08 -1.26
C LEU A 27 4.43 -4.86 -2.09
N GLY A 28 5.01 -3.83 -1.48
CA GLY A 28 5.49 -2.64 -2.18
C GLY A 28 6.55 -2.98 -3.24
N LEU A 29 7.51 -3.84 -2.90
CA LEU A 29 8.50 -4.32 -3.87
C LEU A 29 7.85 -5.09 -5.02
N LEU A 30 6.90 -6.00 -4.73
CA LEU A 30 6.19 -6.74 -5.78
C LEU A 30 5.47 -5.82 -6.76
N ILE A 31 4.86 -4.74 -6.28
CA ILE A 31 4.20 -3.75 -7.14
C ILE A 31 5.24 -3.02 -8.01
N VAL A 32 6.31 -2.50 -7.41
CA VAL A 32 7.35 -1.74 -8.13
C VAL A 32 8.05 -2.61 -9.18
N PHE A 33 8.45 -3.82 -8.81
CA PHE A 33 9.10 -4.76 -9.74
C PHE A 33 8.10 -5.32 -10.76
N GLY A 34 6.89 -5.65 -10.34
CA GLY A 34 5.85 -6.18 -11.22
C GLY A 34 5.47 -5.20 -12.33
N VAL A 35 5.30 -3.92 -12.01
CA VAL A 35 5.01 -2.86 -12.99
C VAL A 35 6.26 -2.46 -13.78
N GLY A 36 7.42 -2.35 -13.09
CA GLY A 36 8.67 -1.92 -13.71
C GLY A 36 9.22 -2.89 -14.75
N PHE A 37 8.97 -4.19 -14.58
CA PHE A 37 9.45 -5.25 -15.46
C PHE A 37 8.31 -5.95 -16.24
N ALA A 38 7.13 -5.34 -16.35
CA ALA A 38 6.00 -5.84 -17.14
C ALA A 38 6.21 -5.80 -18.68
N GLN A 39 7.45 -6.03 -19.14
CA GLN A 39 7.84 -6.07 -20.55
C GLN A 39 7.34 -7.39 -21.17
N GLY A 40 6.17 -7.34 -21.80
CA GLY A 40 5.58 -8.53 -22.44
C GLY A 40 4.05 -8.54 -22.44
N SER A 41 3.44 -7.49 -23.00
CA SER A 41 2.02 -7.42 -23.39
C SER A 41 1.69 -6.00 -23.88
N ASN A 42 2.55 -5.41 -24.73
CA ASN A 42 2.45 -4.05 -25.31
C ASN A 42 2.66 -2.85 -24.33
N ASP A 43 3.29 -3.09 -23.18
CA ASP A 43 3.58 -2.08 -22.15
C ASP A 43 2.34 -1.50 -21.45
N VAL A 44 1.13 -2.09 -21.59
CA VAL A 44 -0.11 -1.61 -20.93
C VAL A 44 0.10 -1.28 -19.46
N ILE A 45 0.65 -2.23 -18.70
CA ILE A 45 0.69 -2.13 -17.23
C ILE A 45 1.67 -1.04 -16.79
N HIS A 46 2.80 -0.90 -17.48
CA HIS A 46 3.79 0.13 -17.21
C HIS A 46 3.24 1.52 -17.57
N ASN A 47 2.61 1.63 -18.74
CA ASN A 47 2.00 2.87 -19.23
C ASN A 47 0.81 3.30 -18.35
N ALA A 48 -0.06 2.38 -17.92
CA ALA A 48 -1.17 2.67 -17.03
C ALA A 48 -0.71 3.18 -15.65
N ALA A 49 0.40 2.65 -15.12
CA ALA A 49 0.99 3.16 -13.88
C ALA A 49 1.59 4.56 -14.07
N HIS A 50 2.21 4.82 -15.22
CA HIS A 50 2.66 6.16 -15.59
C HIS A 50 1.49 7.14 -15.72
N ASP A 51 0.38 6.75 -16.36
CA ASP A 51 -0.81 7.58 -16.52
C ASP A 51 -1.51 7.87 -15.19
N THR A 52 -1.52 6.92 -14.26
CA THR A 52 -2.07 7.11 -12.91
C THR A 52 -1.37 8.25 -12.18
N ARG A 53 -0.05 8.42 -12.32
CA ARG A 53 0.62 9.57 -11.68
C ARG A 53 0.19 10.92 -12.29
N HIS A 54 -0.27 10.92 -13.55
CA HIS A 54 -0.78 12.12 -14.23
C HIS A 54 -2.21 12.45 -13.78
N THR A 55 -3.03 11.45 -13.43
CA THR A 55 -4.37 11.66 -12.87
C THR A 55 -4.38 11.95 -11.37
N LEU A 56 -3.33 11.53 -10.65
CA LEU A 56 -3.14 11.80 -9.22
C LEU A 56 -2.59 13.21 -8.93
N VAL A 57 -2.09 13.92 -9.94
CA VAL A 57 -1.96 15.38 -9.89
C VAL A 57 -3.39 15.94 -9.97
N PHE A 58 -4.10 15.89 -8.84
CA PHE A 58 -5.32 16.65 -8.66
C PHE A 58 -5.00 18.11 -9.00
N PRO A 59 -5.70 18.74 -9.95
CA PRO A 59 -5.63 20.18 -10.07
C PRO A 59 -6.05 20.76 -8.71
N CYS A 60 -5.14 21.49 -8.08
CA CYS A 60 -5.47 22.34 -6.94
C CYS A 60 -6.21 23.59 -7.47
N HIS A 61 -7.41 23.34 -7.98
CA HIS A 61 -8.47 24.33 -8.09
C HIS A 61 -9.83 23.65 -7.92
#